data_AF-A0A0R3G179-F1
#
_entry.id   AF-A0A0R3G179-F1
#
_cell.length_a   1.000
_cell.length_b   1.000
_cell.length_c   1.000
_cell.angle_alpha   90.00
_cell.angle_beta   90.00
_cell.angle_gamma   90.00
#
_symmetry.space_group_name_H-M   'P 1'
#
loop_
_entity.id
_entity.type
_entity.pdbx_description
1 polymer ?
#
loop_
_entity_poly.entity_id
_entity_poly.type
_entity_poly.pdbx_seq_one_letter_code
_entity_poly.pdbx_strand_id
1 'polypeptide(L)'
;MVLIRVIQGLAISVWETHGTLINITLVLVFVAAVVVWAVTDGRGDARRNPDPDRREDLAMWWLLGGIFAGAVSGLVIWLISLFNEGIYAAGVLAELTTTAAFVALLVFGPAMVGVFAGRLLVDRKEKEHAALQQSDTDVFQSVQDEVDVTK
;
A
#
# COMPACT_ATOMS: atom_id res chain seq x y z
N MET A 1 10.42 8.88 -0.03
CA MET A 1 11.25 9.04 -1.24
C MET A 1 12.53 9.83 -1.04
N VAL A 2 12.53 10.97 -0.34
CA VAL A 2 13.76 11.77 -0.12
C VAL A 2 14.93 10.94 0.42
N LEU A 3 14.73 10.24 1.54
CA LEU A 3 15.76 9.40 2.17
C LEU A 3 16.31 8.34 1.20
N ILE A 4 15.43 7.70 0.43
CA ILE A 4 15.82 6.68 -0.55
C ILE A 4 16.72 7.28 -1.63
N ARG A 5 16.36 8.45 -2.17
CA ARG A 5 17.17 9.13 -3.20
C ARG A 5 18.51 9.62 -2.65
N VAL A 6 18.56 10.09 -1.41
CA VAL A 6 19.83 10.46 -0.76
C VAL A 6 20.72 9.24 -0.57
N ILE A 7 20.18 8.13 -0.03
CA ILE A 7 20.92 6.86 0.12
C ILE A 7 21.37 6.34 -1.25
N GLN A 8 20.50 6.40 -2.26
CA GLN A 8 20.80 5.97 -3.62
C GLN A 8 21.98 6.78 -4.19
N GLY A 9 21.96 8.11 -4.09
CA GLY A 9 23.04 8.97 -4.57
C GLY A 9 24.38 8.67 -3.89
N LEU A 10 24.37 8.52 -2.56
CA LEU A 10 25.56 8.17 -1.78
C LEU A 10 26.07 6.75 -2.06
N ALA A 11 25.17 5.78 -2.21
CA ALA A 11 25.55 4.39 -2.45
C ALA A 11 26.13 4.19 -3.86
N ILE A 12 25.55 4.87 -4.86
CA ILE A 12 26.04 4.81 -6.24
C ILE A 12 27.40 5.49 -6.37
N SER A 13 27.65 6.59 -5.65
CA SER A 13 28.96 7.26 -5.70
C SER A 13 30.09 6.42 -5.09
N VAL A 14 29.78 5.50 -4.17
CA VAL A 14 30.76 4.57 -3.58
C VAL A 14 30.90 3.28 -4.39
N TRP A 15 29.80 2.75 -4.93
CA TRP A 15 29.75 1.48 -5.68
C TRP A 15 29.17 1.65 -7.08
N GLU A 16 29.86 2.44 -7.90
CA GLU A 16 29.41 2.83 -9.25
C GLU A 16 29.05 1.61 -10.13
N THR A 17 29.81 0.52 -10.02
CA THR A 17 29.58 -0.73 -10.79
C THR A 17 28.26 -1.44 -10.46
N HIS A 18 27.63 -1.16 -9.33
CA HIS A 18 26.42 -1.84 -8.86
C HIS A 18 25.18 -0.95 -8.87
N GLY A 19 25.22 0.21 -9.54
CA GLY A 19 24.15 1.21 -9.50
C GLY A 19 22.76 0.67 -9.90
N THR A 20 22.69 -0.22 -10.89
CA THR A 20 21.43 -0.87 -11.30
C THR A 20 20.83 -1.73 -10.18
N LEU A 21 21.66 -2.53 -9.50
CA LEU A 21 21.20 -3.40 -8.41
C LEU A 21 20.74 -2.58 -7.21
N ILE A 22 21.45 -1.50 -6.88
CA ILE A 22 21.08 -0.56 -5.82
C ILE A 22 19.69 0.05 -6.12
N ASN A 23 19.47 0.53 -7.34
CA ASN A 23 18.20 1.12 -7.75
C ASN A 23 17.04 0.13 -7.64
N ILE A 24 17.17 -1.06 -8.21
CA ILE A 24 16.11 -2.09 -8.17
C ILE A 24 15.80 -2.46 -6.72
N THR A 25 16.83 -2.69 -5.90
CA THR A 25 16.64 -3.08 -4.50
C THR A 25 15.91 -1.99 -3.71
N LEU A 26 16.30 -0.73 -3.85
CA LEU A 26 15.66 0.39 -3.16
C LEU A 26 14.22 0.61 -3.61
N VAL A 27 13.92 0.46 -4.91
CA VAL A 27 12.55 0.52 -5.42
C VAL A 27 11.70 -0.63 -4.87
N LEU A 28 12.24 -1.85 -4.84
CA LEU A 28 11.52 -3.01 -4.28
C LEU A 28 11.23 -2.83 -2.79
N VAL A 29 12.19 -2.32 -2.01
CA VAL A 29 11.99 -2.02 -0.59
C VAL A 29 10.92 -0.94 -0.41
N PHE A 30 10.95 0.12 -1.22
CA PHE A 30 9.92 1.17 -1.19
C PHE A 30 8.53 0.61 -1.50
N VAL A 31 8.40 -0.13 -2.59
CA VAL A 31 7.14 -0.75 -3.02
C VAL A 31 6.63 -1.72 -1.96
N ALA A 32 7.49 -2.55 -1.37
CA ALA A 32 7.11 -3.45 -0.29
C ALA A 32 6.55 -2.70 0.92
N ALA A 33 7.20 -1.60 1.34
CA ALA A 33 6.71 -0.76 2.43
C ALA A 33 5.32 -0.16 2.12
N VAL A 34 5.13 0.36 0.90
CA VAL A 34 3.83 0.88 0.43
C VAL A 34 2.76 -0.21 0.45
N VAL A 35 3.05 -1.39 -0.10
CA VAL A 35 2.11 -2.52 -0.14
C VAL A 35 1.73 -2.96 1.26
N VAL A 36 2.69 -3.14 2.18
CA VAL A 36 2.41 -3.56 3.56
C VAL A 36 1.48 -2.58 4.24
N TRP A 37 1.74 -1.28 4.10
CA TRP A 37 0.89 -0.24 4.68
C TRP A 37 -0.50 -0.23 4.05
N ALA A 38 -0.59 -0.31 2.71
CA ALA A 38 -1.85 -0.35 1.99
C ALA A 38 -2.70 -1.58 2.34
N VAL A 39 -2.08 -2.74 2.57
CA VAL A 39 -2.76 -3.93 3.09
C VAL A 39 -3.32 -3.67 4.49
N THR A 40 -2.56 -3.05 5.38
CA THR A 40 -3.06 -2.72 6.73
C THR A 40 -4.22 -1.73 6.67
N ASP A 41 -4.15 -0.76 5.76
CA ASP A 41 -5.19 0.25 5.54
C ASP A 41 -6.47 -0.36 4.98
N GLY A 42 -6.37 -1.18 3.93
CA GLY A 42 -7.50 -1.91 3.35
C GLY A 42 -8.15 -2.89 4.33
N ARG A 43 -7.36 -3.52 5.22
CA ARG A 43 -7.90 -4.33 6.33
C ARG A 43 -8.64 -3.48 7.36
N GLY A 44 -8.09 -2.32 7.70
CA GLY A 44 -8.71 -1.40 8.66
C GLY A 44 -10.06 -0.88 8.16
N ASP A 45 -10.12 -0.49 6.89
CA ASP A 45 -11.34 -0.07 6.22
C ASP A 45 -12.40 -1.19 6.17
N ALA A 46 -12.04 -2.40 5.72
CA ALA A 46 -12.99 -3.52 5.67
C ALA A 46 -13.57 -3.88 7.05
N ARG A 47 -12.78 -3.76 8.13
CA ARG A 47 -13.25 -4.03 9.49
C ARG A 47 -14.17 -2.94 10.05
N ARG A 48 -13.98 -1.69 9.64
CA ARG A 48 -14.82 -0.56 10.09
C ARG A 48 -16.14 -0.52 9.34
N ASN A 49 -16.13 -0.91 8.07
CA ASN A 49 -17.27 -0.85 7.16
C ASN A 49 -17.50 -2.25 6.55
N PRO A 50 -18.24 -3.13 7.25
CA PRO A 50 -18.52 -4.49 6.78
C PRO A 50 -19.31 -4.50 5.47
N ASP A 51 -20.16 -3.49 5.28
CA ASP A 51 -20.90 -3.27 4.04
C ASP A 51 -19.96 -2.77 2.92
N PRO A 52 -19.76 -3.54 1.83
CA PRO A 52 -18.87 -3.16 0.73
C PRO A 52 -19.20 -1.82 0.09
N ASP A 53 -20.48 -1.46 0.02
CA ASP A 53 -20.94 -0.24 -0.66
C ASP A 53 -20.69 1.03 0.17
N ARG A 54 -20.33 0.87 1.45
CA ARG A 54 -20.07 1.98 2.38
C ARG A 54 -18.59 2.19 2.67
N ARG A 55 -17.68 1.48 1.98
CA ARG A 55 -16.23 1.58 2.20
C ARG A 55 -15.69 2.94 1.78
N GLU A 56 -14.61 3.37 2.42
CA GLU A 56 -13.98 4.64 2.07
C GLU A 56 -13.29 4.55 0.69
N ASP A 57 -13.24 5.67 -0.02
CA ASP A 57 -12.48 5.79 -1.27
C ASP A 57 -10.98 5.94 -0.98
N LEU A 58 -10.37 4.83 -0.60
CA LEU A 58 -8.92 4.74 -0.39
C LEU A 58 -8.15 5.00 -1.70
N ALA A 59 -8.75 4.80 -2.88
CA ALA A 59 -8.07 5.09 -4.13
C ALA A 59 -7.75 6.59 -4.24
N MET A 60 -8.72 7.45 -3.93
CA MET A 60 -8.51 8.90 -3.89
C MET A 60 -7.43 9.30 -2.88
N TRP A 61 -7.47 8.76 -1.65
CA TRP A 61 -6.49 9.09 -0.61
C TRP A 61 -5.06 8.69 -1.01
N TRP A 62 -4.88 7.49 -1.57
CA TRP A 62 -3.58 7.01 -2.02
C TRP A 62 -3.08 7.74 -3.26
N LEU A 63 -3.97 8.16 -4.15
CA LEU A 63 -3.62 8.97 -5.32
C LEU A 63 -3.12 10.36 -4.88
N LEU A 64 -3.90 11.06 -4.06
CA LEU A 64 -3.53 12.37 -3.53
C LEU A 64 -2.25 12.29 -2.68
N GLY A 65 -2.14 11.26 -1.84
CA GLY A 65 -0.95 11.01 -1.03
C GLY A 65 0.29 10.75 -1.90
N GLY A 66 0.16 9.98 -2.98
CA GLY A 66 1.23 9.73 -3.94
C GLY A 66 1.68 11.01 -4.67
N ILE A 67 0.74 11.83 -5.14
CA ILE A 67 1.02 13.11 -5.78
C ILE A 67 1.72 14.06 -4.80
N PHE A 68 1.19 14.18 -3.58
CA PHE A 68 1.78 15.03 -2.54
C PHE A 68 3.19 14.56 -2.17
N ALA A 69 3.39 13.26 -1.96
CA ALA A 69 4.69 12.68 -1.68
C ALA A 69 5.68 12.93 -2.83
N GLY A 70 5.23 12.79 -4.08
CA GLY A 70 6.00 13.09 -5.27
C GLY A 70 6.46 14.55 -5.32
N ALA A 71 5.52 15.49 -5.26
CA ALA A 71 5.80 16.92 -5.34
C ALA A 71 6.69 17.41 -4.19
N VAL A 72 6.35 17.05 -2.94
CA VAL A 72 7.14 17.46 -1.77
C VAL A 72 8.53 16.84 -1.80
N SER A 73 8.65 15.56 -2.17
CA SER A 73 9.98 14.93 -2.24
C SER A 73 10.85 15.49 -3.36
N GLY A 74 10.28 15.78 -4.53
CA GLY A 74 10.98 16.42 -5.64
C GLY A 74 11.47 17.81 -5.26
N LEU A 75 10.61 18.63 -4.63
CA LEU A 75 10.97 19.96 -4.15
C LEU A 75 12.09 19.92 -3.11
N VAL A 76 12.03 18.99 -2.15
CA VAL A 76 13.06 18.83 -1.12
C VAL A 76 14.39 18.37 -1.72
N ILE A 77 14.39 17.43 -2.67
CA ILE A 77 15.62 16.98 -3.35
C ILE A 77 16.24 18.11 -4.16
N TRP A 78 15.42 18.89 -4.87
CA TRP A 78 15.90 20.08 -5.58
C TRP A 78 16.54 21.09 -4.61
N LEU A 79 15.90 21.39 -3.49
CA LEU A 79 16.47 22.29 -2.46
C LEU A 79 17.82 21.78 -1.93
N ILE A 80 17.94 20.47 -1.69
CA ILE A 80 19.20 19.87 -1.22
C ILE A 80 20.30 19.99 -2.28
N SER A 81 19.96 19.80 -3.56
CA SER A 81 20.93 19.87 -4.67
C SER A 81 21.57 21.25 -4.83
N LEU A 82 20.91 22.32 -4.37
CA LEU A 82 21.48 23.68 -4.39
C LEU A 82 22.71 23.83 -3.47
N PHE A 83 22.84 22.97 -2.46
CA PHE A 83 23.92 23.03 -1.46
C PHE A 83 24.84 21.81 -1.51
N ASN A 84 24.54 20.80 -2.35
CA ASN A 84 25.28 19.55 -2.41
C ASN A 84 25.37 19.03 -3.86
N GLU A 85 26.55 19.19 -4.47
CA GLU A 85 26.84 18.72 -5.82
C GLU A 85 26.84 17.19 -5.95
N GLY A 86 26.94 16.46 -4.83
CA GLY A 86 26.91 14.99 -4.81
C GLY A 86 25.51 14.39 -4.98
N ILE A 87 24.46 15.22 -5.01
CA ILE A 87 23.07 14.76 -5.16
C ILE A 87 22.53 15.23 -6.50
N TYR A 88 22.30 14.28 -7.40
CA TYR A 88 21.66 14.56 -8.69
C TYR A 88 20.19 14.92 -8.49
N ALA A 89 19.83 16.16 -8.80
CA ALA A 89 18.46 16.59 -9.03
C ALA A 89 18.34 17.12 -10.45
N ALA A 90 17.24 16.82 -11.11
CA ALA A 90 16.91 17.49 -12.35
C ALA A 90 16.52 18.96 -12.08
N GLY A 91 16.29 19.74 -13.14
CA GLY A 91 15.70 21.08 -12.98
C GLY A 91 14.37 21.01 -12.22
N VAL A 92 14.05 22.06 -11.46
CA VAL A 92 12.89 22.11 -10.54
C VAL A 92 11.56 21.69 -11.20
N LEU A 93 11.37 22.05 -12.47
CA LEU A 93 10.19 21.69 -13.25
C LEU A 93 10.11 20.18 -13.50
N ALA A 94 11.22 19.51 -13.79
CA ALA A 94 11.25 18.06 -14.02
C ALA A 94 11.00 17.30 -12.70
N GLU A 95 11.53 17.79 -11.58
CA GLU A 95 11.28 17.19 -10.26
C GLU A 95 9.82 17.30 -9.82
N LEU A 96 9.18 18.44 -10.08
CA LEU A 96 7.76 18.68 -9.74
C LEU A 96 6.76 18.02 -10.70
N THR A 97 7.20 17.53 -11.85
CA THR A 97 6.31 16.93 -12.87
C THR A 97 6.64 15.48 -13.11
N THR A 98 7.70 15.17 -13.85
CA THR A 98 8.07 13.81 -14.24
C THR A 98 8.40 12.96 -13.01
N THR A 99 9.25 13.46 -12.13
CA THR A 99 9.61 12.70 -10.92
C THR A 99 8.41 12.57 -9.98
N ALA A 100 7.65 13.65 -9.79
CA ALA A 100 6.44 13.62 -8.98
C ALA A 100 5.40 12.62 -9.50
N ALA A 101 5.16 12.58 -10.82
CA ALA A 101 4.26 11.62 -11.45
C ALA A 101 4.76 10.19 -11.31
N PHE A 102 6.06 9.96 -11.49
CA PHE A 102 6.66 8.64 -11.29
C PHE A 102 6.49 8.14 -9.85
N VAL A 103 6.77 9.00 -8.87
CA VAL A 103 6.56 8.67 -7.45
C VAL A 103 5.08 8.42 -7.16
N ALA A 104 4.18 9.22 -7.72
CA ALA A 104 2.74 9.02 -7.56
C ALA A 104 2.29 7.66 -8.09
N LEU A 105 2.78 7.25 -9.27
CA LEU A 105 2.51 5.93 -9.84
C LEU A 105 3.08 4.79 -8.98
N LEU A 106 4.32 4.93 -8.51
CA LEU A 106 4.97 3.95 -7.63
C LEU A 106 4.29 3.79 -6.27
N VAL A 107 3.60 4.83 -5.79
CA VAL A 107 2.80 4.76 -4.58
C VAL A 107 1.43 4.16 -4.89
N PHE A 108 0.72 4.75 -5.86
CA PHE A 108 -0.68 4.42 -6.14
C PHE A 108 -0.87 2.99 -6.62
N GLY A 109 -0.10 2.55 -7.62
CA GLY A 109 -0.29 1.22 -8.24
C GLY A 109 -0.17 0.07 -7.23
N PRO A 110 0.96 -0.06 -6.53
CA PRO A 110 1.14 -1.09 -5.51
C PRO A 110 0.18 -0.93 -4.33
N ALA A 111 -0.16 0.31 -3.95
CA ALA A 111 -1.14 0.54 -2.89
C ALA A 111 -2.51 -0.03 -3.26
N MET A 112 -2.97 0.10 -4.51
CA MET A 112 -4.26 -0.47 -4.92
C MET A 112 -4.29 -1.99 -4.82
N VAL A 113 -3.19 -2.65 -5.22
CA VAL A 113 -3.04 -4.10 -5.03
C VAL A 113 -3.06 -4.46 -3.54
N GLY A 114 -2.37 -3.67 -2.71
CA GLY A 114 -2.32 -3.87 -1.26
C GLY A 114 -3.68 -3.69 -0.60
N VAL A 115 -4.39 -2.59 -0.87
CA VAL A 115 -5.74 -2.32 -0.33
C VAL A 115 -6.70 -3.42 -0.72
N PHE A 116 -6.71 -3.82 -2.00
CA PHE A 116 -7.57 -4.89 -2.49
C PHE A 116 -7.28 -6.22 -1.76
N ALA A 117 -6.00 -6.60 -1.66
CA ALA A 117 -5.60 -7.79 -0.92
C ALA A 117 -5.99 -7.71 0.57
N GLY A 118 -5.86 -6.52 1.18
CA GLY A 118 -6.26 -6.27 2.56
C GLY A 118 -7.76 -6.51 2.78
N ARG A 119 -8.60 -5.91 1.94
CA ARG A 119 -10.06 -6.08 1.96
C ARG A 119 -10.46 -7.54 1.74
N LEU A 120 -9.90 -8.19 0.72
CA LEU A 120 -10.18 -9.60 0.41
C LEU A 120 -9.87 -10.54 1.57
N LEU A 121 -8.79 -10.30 2.32
CA LEU A 121 -8.40 -11.14 3.45
C LEU A 121 -9.32 -10.99 4.66
N VAL A 122 -10.05 -9.86 4.79
CA VAL A 122 -11.07 -9.68 5.83
C VAL A 122 -12.36 -10.34 5.39
N ASP A 123 -12.82 -10.05 4.15
CA ASP A 123 -14.07 -10.57 3.60
C ASP A 123 -14.11 -12.10 3.59
N ARG A 124 -12.97 -12.75 3.30
CA ARG A 124 -12.84 -14.21 3.36
C ARG A 124 -13.02 -14.76 4.77
N LYS A 125 -12.48 -14.07 5.78
CA LYS A 125 -12.60 -14.51 7.18
C LYS A 125 -14.03 -14.34 7.68
N GLU A 126 -14.70 -13.25 7.34
CA GLU A 126 -16.11 -13.06 7.74
C GLU A 126 -17.03 -14.11 7.12
N LYS A 127 -16.82 -14.47 5.85
CA LYS A 127 -17.56 -15.56 5.19
C LYS A 127 -17.30 -16.92 5.85
N GLU A 128 -16.06 -17.21 6.21
CA GLU A 128 -15.69 -18.45 6.90
C GLU A 128 -16.34 -18.54 8.28
N HIS A 129 -16.31 -17.45 9.06
CA HIS A 129 -16.96 -17.37 10.36
C HIS A 129 -18.49 -17.52 10.25
N ALA A 130 -19.12 -16.89 9.26
CA ALA A 130 -20.56 -17.03 9.02
C ALA A 130 -20.95 -18.47 8.65
N ALA A 131 -20.13 -19.15 7.83
CA ALA A 131 -20.35 -20.54 7.47
C ALA A 131 -20.25 -21.49 8.69
N LEU A 132 -19.28 -21.27 9.58
CA LEU A 132 -19.13 -22.05 10.82
C LEU A 132 -20.32 -21.83 11.79
N GLN A 133 -20.80 -20.60 11.91
CA GLN A 133 -21.93 -20.29 12.79
C GLN A 133 -23.25 -20.88 12.25
N GLN A 134 -23.41 -20.93 10.93
CA GLN A 134 -24.54 -21.60 10.29
C GLN A 134 -24.49 -23.11 10.50
N SER A 135 -23.33 -23.75 10.40
CA SER A 135 -23.20 -25.19 10.67
C SER A 135 -23.50 -25.54 12.13
N ASP A 136 -23.04 -24.73 13.08
CA ASP A 136 -23.37 -24.96 14.50
C ASP A 136 -24.88 -24.86 14.73
N THR A 137 -25.53 -23.86 14.14
CA THR A 137 -26.99 -23.67 14.28
C THR A 137 -27.80 -24.81 13.68
N ASP A 138 -27.41 -25.33 12.51
CA ASP A 138 -28.06 -26.46 11.83
C ASP A 138 -27.96 -27.76 12.65
N VAL A 139 -26.82 -27.99 13.30
CA VAL A 139 -26.64 -29.12 14.23
C VAL A 139 -27.59 -29.00 15.44
N PHE A 140 -27.77 -27.81 16.01
CA PHE A 140 -28.72 -27.65 17.12
C PHE A 140 -30.18 -27.78 16.68
N GLN A 141 -30.53 -27.35 15.46
CA GLN A 141 -31.88 -27.53 14.91
C GLN A 141 -32.19 -29.00 14.66
N SER A 142 -31.28 -29.74 14.01
CA SER A 142 -31.48 -31.18 13.75
C SER A 142 -31.67 -32.00 15.03
N VAL A 143 -30.96 -31.69 16.11
CA VAL A 143 -31.16 -32.34 17.42
C VAL A 143 -32.52 -31.99 18.04
N GLN A 144 -32.99 -30.74 17.91
CA GLN A 144 -34.31 -30.35 18.41
C GLN A 144 -35.44 -31.06 17.66
N ASP A 145 -35.33 -31.17 16.33
CA ASP A 145 -36.31 -31.87 15.50
C ASP A 145 -36.39 -33.37 15.85
N GLU A 146 -35.26 -34.03 16.11
CA GLU A 146 -35.23 -35.45 16.52
C GLU A 146 -35.91 -35.71 17.88
N VAL A 147 -35.75 -34.77 18.84
CA VAL A 147 -36.39 -34.84 20.16
C VAL A 147 -37.92 -34.65 20.07
N ASP A 148 -38.41 -33.81 19.16
CA ASP A 148 -39.85 -33.61 18.97
C ASP A 148 -40.52 -34.77 18.20
N VAL A 149 -39.81 -35.46 17.31
CA VAL A 149 -40.33 -36.65 16.59
C VAL A 149 -40.49 -37.87 17.51
N THR A 150 -39.75 -37.93 18.62
CA THR A 150 -39.75 -39.07 19.56
C THR A 150 -40.76 -38.93 20.71
N LYS A 151 -41.54 -37.84 20.78
CA LYS A 151 -42.63 -37.62 21.74
C LYS A 151 -44.01 -37.91 21.13
#